data_AF-A0A538DKD9-F1
#
_entry.id   AF-A0A538DKD9-F1
#
_cell.length_a   1.000
_cell.length_b   1.000
_cell.length_c   1.000
_cell.angle_alpha   90.00
_cell.angle_beta   90.00
_cell.angle_gamma   90.00
#
_symmetry.space_group_name_H-M   'P 1'
#
loop_
_entity.id
_entity.type
_entity.pdbx_description
1 polymer ?
#
loop_
_entity_poly.entity_id
_entity_poly.type
_entity_poly.pdbx_seq_one_letter_code
_entity_poly.pdbx_strand_id
1 'polypeptide(L)'
;MIAFAPRISPRLVEALVRLDDPRVPIAEVNRRVGREAERLGLPRPSYQRVRELLHQSRRLRRVRPTTASVLVDVAFRVRSPTAIADHLAGLDLPHRAA
;
A
#
# COMPACT_ATOMS: atom_id res chain seq x y z
N MET A 1 -26.94 7.63 -6.91
CA MET A 1 -25.66 8.33 -7.21
C MET A 1 -24.62 7.29 -7.60
N ILE A 2 -24.13 7.33 -8.84
CA ILE A 2 -23.11 6.42 -9.35
C ILE A 2 -21.75 7.06 -9.05
N ALA A 3 -20.95 6.47 -8.16
CA ALA A 3 -19.58 6.91 -7.93
C ALA A 3 -18.71 6.43 -9.11
N PHE A 4 -18.31 7.36 -9.98
CA PHE A 4 -17.55 7.10 -11.23
C PHE A 4 -16.08 6.66 -11.05
N ALA A 5 -15.67 6.35 -9.83
CA ALA A 5 -14.46 5.59 -9.56
C ALA A 5 -14.69 4.87 -8.23
N PRO A 6 -14.96 3.55 -8.21
CA PRO A 6 -14.99 2.83 -6.95
C PRO A 6 -13.64 3.05 -6.28
N ARG A 7 -13.65 3.78 -5.15
CA ARG A 7 -12.46 3.96 -4.33
C ARG A 7 -12.01 2.55 -3.96
N ILE A 8 -10.81 2.18 -4.43
CA ILE A 8 -10.22 0.88 -4.14
C ILE A 8 -10.32 0.64 -2.62
N SER A 9 -10.83 -0.52 -2.24
CA SER A 9 -11.05 -0.83 -0.82
C SER A 9 -9.76 -0.62 -0.03
N PRO A 10 -9.79 0.00 1.17
CA PRO A 10 -8.61 0.19 1.98
C PRO A 10 -7.84 -1.11 2.28
N ARG A 11 -8.56 -2.24 2.42
CA ARG A 11 -7.97 -3.58 2.60
C ARG A 11 -7.17 -4.04 1.38
N LEU A 12 -7.59 -3.60 0.20
CA LEU A 12 -6.91 -3.91 -1.06
C LEU A 12 -5.69 -3.02 -1.30
N VAL A 13 -5.71 -1.78 -0.80
CA VAL A 13 -4.51 -0.92 -0.80
C VAL A 13 -3.43 -1.48 0.12
N GLU A 14 -3.82 -1.92 1.32
CA GLU A 14 -2.93 -2.61 2.25
C GLU A 14 -2.32 -3.88 1.63
N ALA A 15 -3.14 -4.68 0.94
CA ALA A 15 -2.66 -5.82 0.18
C ALA A 15 -1.68 -5.42 -0.94
N LEU A 16 -1.97 -4.36 -1.69
CA LEU A 16 -1.10 -3.85 -2.75
C LEU A 16 0.28 -3.47 -2.22
N VAL A 17 0.34 -2.83 -1.06
CA VAL A 17 1.60 -2.45 -0.42
C VAL A 17 2.38 -3.69 0.03
N ARG A 18 1.70 -4.62 0.71
CA ARG A 18 2.30 -5.88 1.17
C ARG A 18 2.82 -6.73 0.01
N LEU A 19 2.17 -6.67 -1.15
CA LEU A 19 2.50 -7.44 -2.35
C LEU A 19 3.46 -6.71 -3.30
N ASP A 20 3.79 -5.43 -3.04
CA ASP A 20 4.70 -4.68 -3.89
C ASP A 20 6.14 -5.15 -3.70
N ASP A 21 6.66 -5.84 -4.71
CA ASP A 21 8.06 -6.18 -4.84
C ASP A 21 8.65 -5.39 -6.03
N PRO A 22 9.66 -4.52 -5.80
CA PRO A 22 10.28 -3.75 -6.88
C PRO A 22 11.04 -4.62 -7.89
N ARG A 23 11.32 -5.89 -7.58
CA ARG A 23 12.01 -6.85 -8.45
C ARG A 23 11.06 -7.54 -9.44
N VAL A 24 9.74 -7.47 -9.23
CA VAL A 24 8.76 -8.09 -10.13
C VAL A 24 8.07 -7.06 -11.03
N PRO A 25 7.64 -7.45 -12.24
CA PRO A 25 6.85 -6.57 -13.10
C PRO A 25 5.53 -6.15 -12.43
N ILE A 26 5.07 -4.91 -12.70
CA ILE A 26 3.79 -4.39 -12.19
C ILE A 26 2.62 -5.30 -12.56
N ALA A 27 2.66 -5.94 -13.74
CA ALA A 27 1.66 -6.91 -14.17
C ALA A 27 1.55 -8.11 -13.21
N GLU A 28 2.67 -8.56 -12.62
CA GLU A 28 2.65 -9.63 -11.63
C GLU A 28 2.04 -9.17 -10.30
N VAL A 29 2.36 -7.95 -9.85
CA VAL A 29 1.70 -7.34 -8.69
C VAL A 29 0.19 -7.22 -8.92
N ASN A 30 -0.24 -6.78 -10.11
CA ASN A 30 -1.65 -6.69 -10.48
C ASN A 30 -2.36 -8.06 -10.42
N ARG A 31 -1.72 -9.13 -10.91
CA ARG A 31 -2.25 -10.50 -10.79
C ARG A 31 -2.41 -10.93 -9.34
N ARG A 32 -1.41 -10.67 -8.49
CA ARG A 32 -1.43 -10.98 -7.05
C ARG A 32 -2.53 -10.22 -6.32
N VAL A 33 -2.64 -8.91 -6.55
CA VAL A 33 -3.71 -8.07 -6.01
C VAL A 33 -5.08 -8.53 -6.48
N GLY A 34 -5.19 -8.97 -7.74
CA GLY A 34 -6.41 -9.54 -8.29
C GLY A 34 -6.86 -10.82 -7.56
N ARG A 35 -5.93 -11.72 -7.25
CA ARG A 35 -6.22 -12.93 -6.45
C ARG A 35 -6.63 -12.57 -5.02
N GLU A 36 -6.02 -11.54 -4.45
CA GLU A 36 -6.41 -11.07 -3.12
C GLU A 36 -7.79 -10.41 -3.11
N ALA A 37 -8.14 -9.67 -4.17
CA ALA A 37 -9.49 -9.12 -4.32
C ALA A 37 -10.55 -10.22 -4.34
N GLU A 38 -10.31 -11.30 -5.10
CA GLU A 38 -11.17 -12.49 -5.13
C GLU A 38 -11.27 -13.12 -3.74
N ARG A 39 -10.15 -13.33 -3.04
CA ARG A 39 -10.12 -13.88 -1.67
C ARG A 39 -10.92 -13.03 -0.68
N LEU A 40 -10.94 -11.72 -0.86
CA LEU A 40 -11.63 -10.77 0.01
C LEU A 40 -13.08 -10.49 -0.42
N GLY A 41 -13.57 -11.09 -1.51
CA GLY A 41 -14.90 -10.78 -2.06
C GLY A 41 -15.01 -9.34 -2.58
N LEU A 42 -13.90 -8.74 -3.00
CA LEU A 42 -13.83 -7.36 -3.48
C LEU A 42 -13.74 -7.31 -5.01
N PRO A 43 -14.27 -6.24 -5.64
CA PRO A 43 -14.04 -6.02 -7.06
C PRO A 43 -12.55 -5.96 -7.39
N ARG A 44 -12.14 -6.65 -8.46
CA ARG A 44 -10.77 -6.54 -8.97
C ARG A 44 -10.49 -5.10 -9.40
N PRO A 45 -9.36 -4.51 -8.99
CA PRO A 45 -8.99 -3.18 -9.41
C PRO A 45 -8.52 -3.19 -10.86
N SER A 46 -8.62 -2.04 -11.53
CA SER A 46 -8.05 -1.90 -12.87
C SER A 46 -6.52 -1.88 -12.81
N TYR A 47 -5.87 -2.38 -13.86
CA TYR A 47 -4.42 -2.36 -13.99
C TYR A 47 -3.85 -0.94 -13.84
N GLN A 48 -4.49 0.05 -14.48
CA GLN A 48 -4.09 1.45 -14.40
C GLN A 48 -4.10 1.96 -12.95
N ARG A 49 -5.15 1.62 -12.19
CA ARG A 49 -5.25 2.03 -10.78
C ARG A 49 -4.15 1.41 -9.93
N VAL A 50 -3.84 0.13 -10.14
CA VAL A 50 -2.74 -0.55 -9.45
C VAL A 50 -1.40 0.10 -9.79
N ARG A 51 -1.15 0.38 -11.07
CA ARG A 51 0.06 1.04 -11.55
C ARG A 51 0.28 2.41 -10.90
N GLU A 52 -0.75 3.25 -10.87
CA GLU A 52 -0.70 4.58 -10.25
C GLU A 52 -0.33 4.50 -8.76
N LEU A 53 -0.99 3.62 -8.01
CA LEU A 53 -0.77 3.45 -6.57
C LEU A 53 0.63 2.92 -6.27
N LEU A 54 1.14 1.98 -7.07
CA LEU A 54 2.50 1.48 -6.92
C LEU A 54 3.54 2.57 -7.19
N HIS A 55 3.36 3.36 -8.25
CA HIS A 55 4.25 4.49 -8.51
C HIS A 55 4.20 5.54 -7.40
N GLN A 56 3.02 5.85 -6.87
CA GLN A 56 2.86 6.75 -5.73
C GLN A 56 3.58 6.20 -4.49
N SER A 57 3.33 4.95 -4.12
CA SER A 57 3.96 4.31 -2.96
C SER A 57 5.49 4.24 -3.09
N ARG A 58 6.01 3.91 -4.28
CA ARG A 58 7.46 3.88 -4.53
C ARG A 58 8.07 5.28 -4.51
N ARG A 59 7.35 6.31 -5.00
CA ARG A 59 7.78 7.72 -4.90
C ARG A 59 7.85 8.17 -3.45
N LEU A 60 6.85 7.85 -2.65
CA LEU A 60 6.81 8.17 -1.22
C LEU A 60 7.97 7.50 -0.48
N ARG A 61 8.26 6.22 -0.74
CA ARG A 61 9.40 5.50 -0.14
C ARG A 61 10.78 6.04 -0.51
N ARG A 62 10.92 6.74 -1.64
CA ARG A 62 12.20 7.33 -2.08
C ARG A 62 12.50 8.66 -1.40
N VAL A 63 11.48 9.38 -0.95
CA VAL A 63 11.63 10.61 -0.17
C VAL A 63 11.74 10.17 1.29
N ARG A 64 12.91 10.34 1.93
CA ARG A 64 13.23 9.91 3.31
C ARG A 64 12.05 9.98 4.29
N PRO A 65 11.96 9.07 5.28
CA PRO A 65 10.83 9.02 6.20
C PRO A 65 10.83 10.25 7.09
N THR A 66 10.04 11.24 6.73
CA THR A 66 9.62 12.31 7.64
C THR A 66 8.34 11.85 8.34
N THR A 67 8.03 12.37 9.53
CA THR A 67 6.77 12.07 10.24
C THR A 67 5.53 12.24 9.33
N ALA A 68 5.60 13.17 8.37
CA ALA A 68 4.59 13.36 7.33
C ALA A 68 4.44 12.14 6.39
N SER A 69 5.52 11.46 6.02
CA SER A 69 5.49 10.24 5.21
C SER A 69 4.83 9.06 5.94
N VAL A 70 5.00 8.95 7.27
CA VAL A 70 4.35 7.92 8.10
C VAL A 70 2.85 8.19 8.21
N LEU A 71 2.45 9.45 8.40
CA LEU A 71 1.04 9.86 8.38
C LEU A 71 0.38 9.60 7.02
N VAL A 72 1.08 9.87 5.93
CA VAL A 72 0.61 9.56 4.56
C VAL A 72 0.52 8.05 4.36
N ASP A 73 1.50 7.27 4.83
CA ASP A 73 1.47 5.81 4.78
C ASP A 73 0.32 5.23 5.59
N VAL A 74 -0.07 5.81 6.73
CA VAL A 74 -1.27 5.40 7.46
C VAL A 74 -2.55 5.84 6.75
N ALA A 75 -2.59 7.06 6.19
CA ALA A 75 -3.72 7.56 5.41
C ALA A 75 -3.99 6.74 4.13
N PHE A 76 -2.93 6.17 3.54
CA PHE A 76 -3.00 5.22 2.42
C PHE A 76 -2.90 3.75 2.87
N ARG A 77 -2.94 3.43 4.19
CA ARG A 77 -2.86 2.08 4.78
C ARG A 77 -1.67 1.21 4.32
N VAL A 78 -0.55 1.85 4.00
CA VAL A 78 0.75 1.26 3.70
C VAL A 78 1.43 0.73 4.97
N ARG A 79 1.12 1.28 6.15
CA ARG A 79 1.54 0.78 7.47
C ARG A 79 0.37 0.72 8.46
N SER A 80 0.48 -0.17 9.45
CA SER A 80 -0.44 -0.27 10.59
C SER A 80 -0.51 1.06 11.37
N PRO A 81 -1.69 1.45 11.90
CA PRO A 81 -1.83 2.63 12.77
C PRO A 81 -0.89 2.64 13.98
N THR A 82 -0.44 1.46 14.44
CA THR A 82 0.55 1.32 15.53
C THR A 82 1.90 1.92 15.17
N ALA A 83 2.26 1.99 13.89
CA ALA A 83 3.52 2.58 13.44
C ALA A 83 3.61 4.10 13.71
N ILE A 84 2.47 4.80 13.89
CA ILE A 84 2.46 6.18 14.35
C ILE A 84 2.85 6.24 15.84
N ALA A 85 2.33 5.32 16.65
CA ALA A 85 2.64 5.25 18.07
C ALA A 85 4.11 4.91 18.31
N ASP A 86 4.66 3.95 17.55
CA ASP A 86 6.07 3.53 17.65
C ASP A 86 7.04 4.67 17.27
N HIS A 87 6.71 5.44 16.22
CA HIS A 87 7.47 6.62 15.80
C HIS A 87 7.44 7.75 16.83
N LEU A 88 6.26 8.04 17.41
CA LEU A 88 6.11 9.03 18.46
C LEU A 88 6.78 8.62 19.78
N ALA A 89 6.89 7.31 20.04
CA ALA A 89 7.61 6.75 21.18
C ALA A 89 9.14 6.69 20.98
N GLY A 90 9.66 7.06 19.80
CA GLY A 90 11.09 6.98 19.48
C GLY A 90 11.62 5.54 19.32
N LEU A 91 10.72 4.56 19.18
CA LEU A 91 11.04 3.13 19.06
C LEU A 91 11.22 2.72 17.60
N ASP A 92 12.02 3.48 16.84
CA ASP A 92 12.32 3.22 15.42
C ASP A 92 13.17 1.92 15.32
N LEU A 93 12.54 0.76 15.51
CA LEU A 93 13.20 -0.54 15.51
C LEU A 93 13.32 -1.02 14.06
N PRO A 94 14.56 -1.22 13.54
CA PRO A 94 14.76 -1.86 12.26
C PRO A 94 14.37 -3.34 12.41
N HIS A 95 13.26 -3.75 11.80
CA HIS A 95 12.95 -5.17 11.65
C HIS A 95 13.90 -5.77 10.60
N ARG A 96 15.07 -6.23 11.04
CA ARG A 96 15.92 -7.15 10.27
C ARG A 96 15.28 -8.53 10.33
N ALA A 97 14.75 -8.99 9.21
CA ALA A 97 14.58 -10.42 8.99
C ALA A 97 15.85 -10.94 8.31
N ALA A 98 16.45 -11.94 8.95
CA ALA A 98 17.58 -12.74 8.48
C ALA A 98 17.27 -13.50 7.19
#